data_AF-A0A4R9AXI0-F1
#
_entry.id   AF-A0A4R9AXI0-F1
#
_cell.length_a   1.000
_cell.length_b   1.000
_cell.length_c   1.000
_cell.angle_alpha   90.00
_cell.angle_beta   90.00
_cell.angle_gamma   90.00
#
_symmetry.space_group_name_H-M   'P 1'
#
loop_
_entity.id
_entity.type
_entity.pdbx_description
1 polymer ?
#
loop_
_entity_poly.entity_id
_entity_poly.type
_entity_poly.pdbx_seq_one_letter_code
_entity_poly.pdbx_strand_id
1 'polypeptide(L)'
;MRLTCPYCHSNATLAPNPAYERRAAVPLYVLDCTGCSQTTVRHENQEHLVAALVGKRHGNGSHELTVSADAIGHTSFHTDPTGRTTPSIGYSELLEYVTCRISAADTFSLMLHTVEMGTRYLSPEGGVPYQAVRGWVVTNGEIHALSGQEVWEASCRGSESGLPLDPEAGIHYVDADDIPRPYPW
;
A
#
# COMPACT_ATOMS: atom_id res chain seq x y z
N MET A 1 -17.84 -25.70 -6.01
CA MET A 1 -17.02 -26.30 -7.09
C MET A 1 -15.69 -26.74 -6.47
N ARG A 2 -15.26 -28.00 -6.63
CA ARG A 2 -13.95 -28.48 -6.16
C ARG A 2 -12.97 -28.41 -7.33
N LEU A 3 -11.82 -27.82 -7.10
CA LEU A 3 -10.73 -27.67 -8.07
C LEU A 3 -9.42 -28.05 -7.41
N THR A 4 -8.41 -28.28 -8.23
CA THR A 4 -7.04 -28.49 -7.79
C THR A 4 -6.38 -27.13 -7.59
N CYS A 5 -5.79 -26.91 -6.42
CA CYS A 5 -5.01 -25.70 -6.16
C CYS A 5 -3.88 -25.59 -7.20
N PRO A 6 -3.77 -24.47 -7.94
CA PRO A 6 -2.70 -24.31 -8.94
C PRO A 6 -1.31 -24.21 -8.31
N TYR A 7 -1.23 -23.97 -6.99
CA TYR A 7 0.03 -23.75 -6.27
C TYR A 7 0.58 -25.00 -5.60
N CYS A 8 -0.23 -25.70 -4.81
CA CYS A 8 0.21 -26.87 -4.04
C CYS A 8 -0.45 -28.18 -4.47
N HIS A 9 -1.26 -28.15 -5.52
CA HIS A 9 -1.99 -29.29 -6.09
C HIS A 9 -2.93 -30.03 -5.11
N SER A 10 -3.19 -29.46 -3.94
CA SER A 10 -4.16 -29.98 -2.99
C SER A 10 -5.59 -29.66 -3.42
N ASN A 11 -6.57 -30.27 -2.75
CA ASN A 11 -7.97 -29.92 -2.94
C ASN A 11 -8.21 -28.46 -2.56
N ALA A 12 -8.96 -27.75 -3.41
CA ALA A 12 -9.36 -26.39 -3.19
C ALA A 12 -10.81 -26.16 -3.61
N THR A 13 -11.40 -25.09 -3.09
CA THR A 13 -12.72 -24.61 -3.47
C THR A 13 -12.66 -23.11 -3.73
N LEU A 14 -13.66 -22.62 -4.44
CA LEU A 14 -13.89 -21.18 -4.59
C LEU A 14 -14.96 -20.78 -3.59
N ALA A 15 -14.60 -19.89 -2.66
CA ALA A 15 -15.53 -19.29 -1.71
C ALA A 15 -15.85 -17.86 -2.16
N PRO A 16 -17.07 -17.35 -1.94
CA PRO A 16 -17.39 -15.95 -2.19
C PRO A 16 -16.39 -15.04 -1.49
N ASN A 17 -15.88 -14.02 -2.19
CA ASN A 17 -14.98 -13.05 -1.60
C ASN A 17 -15.79 -12.04 -0.76
N PRO A 18 -15.66 -12.03 0.59
CA PRO A 18 -16.41 -11.10 1.43
C PRO A 18 -16.04 -9.63 1.19
N ALA A 19 -14.88 -9.35 0.55
CA ALA A 19 -14.50 -8.00 0.14
C ALA A 19 -15.24 -7.54 -1.12
N TYR A 20 -15.79 -8.47 -1.93
CA TYR A 20 -16.57 -8.12 -3.12
C TYR A 20 -17.88 -7.41 -2.77
N GLU A 21 -18.56 -7.85 -1.70
CA GLU A 21 -19.84 -7.29 -1.25
C GLU A 21 -19.71 -5.83 -0.74
N ARG A 22 -18.49 -5.41 -0.38
CA ARG A 22 -18.20 -4.07 0.17
C ARG A 22 -17.78 -3.00 -0.85
N ARG A 23 -17.96 -3.28 -2.15
CA ARG A 23 -17.76 -2.38 -3.33
C ARG A 23 -16.40 -2.50 -4.03
N ALA A 24 -16.40 -3.43 -4.99
CA ALA A 24 -15.94 -3.32 -6.38
C ALA A 24 -14.47 -2.92 -6.69
N ALA A 25 -13.56 -3.90 -6.61
CA ALA A 25 -12.73 -4.39 -7.73
C ALA A 25 -11.83 -5.58 -7.35
N VAL A 26 -12.35 -6.48 -6.52
CA VAL A 26 -11.66 -7.72 -6.11
C VAL A 26 -12.27 -8.91 -6.84
N PRO A 27 -11.57 -10.05 -6.98
CA PRO A 27 -12.16 -11.25 -7.56
C PRO A 27 -13.42 -11.66 -6.81
N LEU A 28 -14.48 -12.05 -7.54
CA LEU A 28 -15.76 -12.49 -6.96
C LEU A 28 -15.59 -13.71 -6.03
N TYR A 29 -14.58 -14.53 -6.30
CA TYR A 29 -14.26 -15.72 -5.51
C TYR A 29 -12.80 -15.74 -5.12
N VAL A 30 -12.54 -16.15 -3.89
CA VAL A 30 -11.20 -16.47 -3.38
C VAL A 30 -11.00 -17.98 -3.38
N LEU A 31 -9.76 -18.39 -3.66
CA LEU A 31 -9.36 -19.79 -3.55
C LEU A 31 -9.17 -20.16 -2.07
N ASP A 32 -9.95 -21.11 -1.59
CA ASP A 32 -9.81 -21.74 -0.27
C ASP A 32 -9.17 -23.13 -0.46
N CYS A 33 -7.92 -23.28 -0.01
CA CYS A 33 -7.12 -24.48 -0.21
C CYS A 33 -6.82 -25.19 1.11
N THR A 34 -7.02 -26.50 1.16
CA THR A 34 -6.75 -27.29 2.38
C THR A 34 -5.26 -27.56 2.64
N GLY A 35 -4.40 -27.31 1.63
CA GLY A 35 -2.97 -27.61 1.68
C GLY A 35 -2.05 -26.40 1.73
N CYS A 36 -2.57 -25.19 1.49
CA CYS A 36 -1.80 -23.95 1.59
C CYS A 36 -2.73 -22.75 1.82
N SER A 37 -2.19 -21.64 2.30
CA SER A 37 -2.90 -20.37 2.46
C SER A 37 -2.91 -19.49 1.21
N GLN A 38 -2.45 -20.01 0.06
CA GLN A 38 -2.41 -19.24 -1.19
C GLN A 38 -3.84 -19.05 -1.72
N THR A 39 -4.18 -17.80 -2.02
CA THR A 39 -5.47 -17.47 -2.65
C THR A 39 -5.26 -17.12 -4.13
N THR A 40 -6.35 -16.84 -4.88
CA THR A 40 -6.25 -16.20 -6.20
C THR A 40 -5.59 -14.81 -6.13
N VAL A 41 -5.49 -14.27 -4.92
CA VAL A 41 -4.75 -13.06 -4.54
C VAL A 41 -3.36 -13.51 -4.08
N ARG A 42 -2.33 -13.08 -4.81
CA ARG A 42 -0.94 -13.37 -4.42
C ARG A 42 -0.58 -12.47 -3.25
N HIS A 43 -0.52 -13.04 -2.05
CA HIS A 43 -0.08 -12.32 -0.85
C HIS A 43 1.31 -11.68 -1.05
N GLU A 44 2.18 -12.38 -1.77
CA GLU A 44 3.48 -11.89 -2.24
C GLU A 44 3.39 -10.58 -3.05
N ASN A 45 2.30 -10.37 -3.81
CA ASN A 45 2.10 -9.13 -4.57
C ASN A 45 1.87 -7.93 -3.65
N GLN A 46 1.21 -8.13 -2.51
CA GLN A 46 0.99 -7.08 -1.51
C GLN A 46 2.32 -6.70 -0.84
N GLU A 47 3.13 -7.69 -0.50
CA GLU A 47 4.47 -7.48 0.07
C GLU A 47 5.40 -6.77 -0.92
N HIS A 48 5.39 -7.15 -2.20
CA HIS A 48 6.16 -6.47 -3.24
C HIS A 48 5.70 -5.04 -3.50
N LEU A 49 4.38 -4.78 -3.48
CA LEU A 49 3.85 -3.42 -3.60
C LEU A 49 4.31 -2.54 -2.42
N VAL A 50 4.15 -3.03 -1.19
CA VAL A 50 4.60 -2.31 0.01
C VAL A 50 6.11 -2.08 0.00
N ALA A 51 6.90 -3.08 -0.40
CA ALA A 51 8.34 -2.94 -0.54
C ALA A 51 8.72 -1.86 -1.57
N ALA A 52 8.00 -1.81 -2.70
CA ALA A 52 8.23 -0.79 -3.73
C ALA A 52 7.85 0.62 -3.26
N LEU A 53 6.75 0.78 -2.52
CA LEU A 53 6.31 2.07 -1.96
C LEU A 53 7.27 2.59 -0.88
N VAL A 54 7.80 1.70 -0.03
CA VAL A 54 8.81 2.06 0.97
C VAL A 54 10.17 2.36 0.30
N GLY A 55 10.48 1.66 -0.78
CA GLY A 55 11.73 1.83 -1.52
C GLY A 55 12.95 1.55 -0.64
N LYS A 56 14.04 2.32 -0.84
CA LYS A 56 15.30 2.12 -0.09
C LYS A 56 15.22 2.54 1.38
N ARG A 57 14.06 3.00 1.85
CA ARG A 57 13.83 3.49 3.22
C ARG A 57 13.39 2.38 4.17
N HIS A 58 13.70 1.13 3.82
CA HIS A 58 13.61 0.04 4.76
C HIS A 58 14.50 0.39 5.97
N GLY A 59 13.87 0.83 7.03
CA GLY A 59 14.45 1.22 8.32
C GLY A 59 13.35 1.05 9.37
N ASN A 60 13.64 1.36 10.63
CA ASN A 60 12.64 1.17 11.68
C ASN A 60 11.54 2.22 11.52
N GLY A 61 10.36 1.79 11.08
CA GLY A 61 9.27 2.72 10.80
C GLY A 61 7.91 2.04 10.79
N SER A 62 6.93 2.76 11.32
CA SER A 62 5.52 2.41 11.15
C SER A 62 4.98 3.19 9.97
N HIS A 63 4.26 2.50 9.09
CA HIS A 63 3.74 3.07 7.86
C HIS A 63 2.24 2.87 7.80
N GLU A 64 1.54 3.88 7.33
CA GLU A 64 0.12 3.86 7.08
C GLU A 64 -0.11 4.25 5.62
N LEU A 65 -0.62 3.30 4.84
CA LEU A 65 -1.01 3.54 3.46
C LEU A 65 -2.51 3.82 3.40
N THR A 66 -2.85 4.97 2.82
CA THR A 66 -4.22 5.37 2.52
C THR A 66 -4.44 5.40 1.02
N VAL A 67 -5.60 4.92 0.57
CA VAL A 67 -6.00 5.00 -0.84
C VAL A 67 -7.12 6.02 -0.97
N SER A 68 -6.90 7.02 -1.82
CA SER A 68 -7.92 8.01 -2.19
C SER A 68 -8.60 7.52 -3.47
N ALA A 69 -9.56 6.61 -3.31
CA ALA A 69 -10.41 6.07 -4.37
C ALA A 69 -11.87 5.98 -3.87
N ASP A 70 -12.79 5.49 -4.71
CA ASP A 70 -14.21 5.28 -4.37
C ASP A 70 -14.44 4.41 -3.11
N ALA A 71 -13.40 3.68 -2.67
CA ALA A 71 -13.30 3.05 -1.36
C ALA A 71 -12.15 3.68 -0.57
N ILE A 72 -12.47 4.57 0.38
CA ILE A 72 -11.50 5.08 1.35
C ILE A 72 -11.14 3.93 2.29
N GLY A 73 -9.88 3.52 2.27
CA GLY A 73 -9.34 2.53 3.20
C GLY A 73 -7.91 2.91 3.60
N HIS A 74 -7.52 2.48 4.80
CA HIS A 74 -6.15 2.57 5.28
C HIS A 74 -5.65 1.18 5.69
N THR A 75 -4.34 0.95 5.55
CA THR A 75 -3.67 -0.24 6.07
C THR A 75 -2.36 0.18 6.72
N SER A 76 -2.06 -0.37 7.89
CA SER A 76 -0.81 -0.10 8.59
C SER A 76 0.12 -1.31 8.49
N PHE A 77 1.41 -1.05 8.32
CA PHE A 77 2.45 -2.09 8.32
C PHE A 77 3.75 -1.55 8.93
N HIS A 78 4.65 -2.46 9.27
CA HIS A 78 5.92 -2.12 9.91
C HIS A 78 7.09 -2.62 9.06
N THR A 79 8.15 -1.83 8.95
CA THR A 79 9.40 -2.26 8.32
C THR A 79 10.48 -2.51 9.36
N ASP A 80 11.26 -3.56 9.17
CA ASP A 80 12.35 -3.91 10.08
C ASP A 80 13.46 -2.83 10.08
N PRO A 81 14.03 -2.50 11.26
CA PRO A 81 15.20 -1.61 11.41
C PRO A 81 16.35 -1.80 10.45
N THR A 82 16.66 -3.04 10.02
CA THR A 82 17.84 -3.29 9.20
C THR A 82 17.64 -2.92 7.74
N GLY A 83 16.37 -2.83 7.34
CA GLY A 83 15.99 -2.59 5.97
C GLY A 83 16.26 -3.71 4.98
N ARG A 84 16.63 -4.89 5.47
CA ARG A 84 17.11 -6.00 4.63
C ARG A 84 16.01 -6.98 4.27
N THR A 85 14.89 -6.93 4.96
CA THR A 85 13.76 -7.82 4.75
C THR A 85 12.63 -7.08 4.05
N THR A 86 12.00 -7.77 3.10
CA THR A 86 10.70 -7.36 2.56
C THR A 86 9.73 -7.22 3.74
N PRO A 87 8.96 -6.12 3.82
CA PRO A 87 7.97 -5.96 4.88
C PRO A 87 6.96 -7.11 4.79
N SER A 88 6.83 -7.90 5.87
CA SER A 88 5.76 -8.88 5.95
C SER A 88 4.50 -8.18 6.43
N ILE A 89 3.41 -8.35 5.70
CA ILE A 89 2.11 -7.79 6.06
C ILE A 89 1.08 -8.91 6.18
N GLY A 90 0.13 -8.79 7.09
CA GLY A 90 -1.08 -9.61 7.01
C GLY A 90 -1.84 -9.30 5.71
N TYR A 91 -2.69 -10.22 5.26
CA TYR A 91 -3.57 -9.94 4.13
C TYR A 91 -4.37 -8.65 4.37
N SER A 92 -4.33 -7.75 3.39
CA SER A 92 -5.04 -6.47 3.40
C SER A 92 -5.97 -6.37 2.20
N GLU A 93 -7.27 -6.22 2.46
CA GLU A 93 -8.29 -6.00 1.43
C GLU A 93 -7.98 -4.75 0.59
N LEU A 94 -7.37 -3.74 1.20
CA LEU A 94 -6.93 -2.51 0.54
C LEU A 94 -5.79 -2.76 -0.45
N LEU A 95 -4.77 -3.53 -0.06
CA LEU A 95 -3.64 -3.84 -0.94
C LEU A 95 -4.05 -4.77 -2.08
N GLU A 96 -4.98 -5.69 -1.82
CA GLU A 96 -5.60 -6.46 -2.90
C GLU A 96 -6.33 -5.54 -3.88
N TYR A 97 -7.17 -4.63 -3.38
CA TYR A 97 -7.85 -3.65 -4.24
C TYR A 97 -6.86 -2.89 -5.12
N VAL A 98 -5.78 -2.36 -4.55
CA VAL A 98 -4.74 -1.61 -5.27
C VAL A 98 -4.06 -2.47 -6.34
N THR A 99 -3.59 -3.68 -5.98
CA THR A 99 -2.88 -4.57 -6.92
C THR A 99 -3.79 -5.05 -8.06
N CYS A 100 -5.05 -5.35 -7.77
CA CYS A 100 -6.06 -5.69 -8.78
C CYS A 100 -6.36 -4.51 -9.70
N ARG A 101 -6.46 -3.29 -9.17
CA ARG A 101 -6.77 -2.08 -9.97
C ARG A 101 -5.62 -1.62 -10.85
N ILE A 102 -4.38 -1.79 -10.38
CA ILE A 102 -3.19 -1.63 -11.23
C ILE A 102 -3.24 -2.61 -12.41
N SER A 103 -3.52 -3.89 -12.14
CA SER A 103 -3.61 -4.93 -13.17
C SER A 103 -4.77 -4.71 -14.15
N ALA A 104 -5.84 -4.07 -13.69
CA ALA A 104 -7.00 -3.72 -14.50
C ALA A 104 -6.85 -2.38 -15.27
N ALA A 105 -5.67 -1.74 -15.22
CA ALA A 105 -5.39 -0.46 -15.86
C ALA A 105 -6.31 0.68 -15.41
N ASP A 106 -6.64 0.75 -14.12
CA ASP A 106 -7.50 1.79 -13.56
C ASP A 106 -6.72 3.05 -13.11
N THR A 107 -7.44 4.09 -12.63
CA THR A 107 -6.87 5.37 -12.19
C THR A 107 -7.31 5.74 -10.77
N PHE A 108 -6.36 5.97 -9.86
CA PHE A 108 -6.60 6.34 -8.46
C PHE A 108 -5.34 6.93 -7.81
N SER A 109 -5.43 7.49 -6.60
CA SER A 109 -4.26 8.03 -5.87
C SER A 109 -3.93 7.22 -4.62
N LEU A 110 -2.63 7.08 -4.35
CA LEU A 110 -2.05 6.42 -3.18
C LEU A 110 -1.32 7.45 -2.33
N MET A 111 -1.58 7.47 -1.03
CA MET A 111 -0.85 8.28 -0.05
C MET A 111 -0.25 7.38 1.01
N LEU A 112 1.07 7.43 1.17
CA LEU A 112 1.78 6.72 2.21
C LEU A 112 2.25 7.71 3.27
N HIS A 113 1.64 7.62 4.45
CA HIS A 113 2.13 8.28 5.64
C HIS A 113 3.16 7.37 6.34
N THR A 114 4.31 7.92 6.67
CA THR A 114 5.44 7.19 7.24
C THR A 114 5.90 7.87 8.51
N VAL A 115 6.01 7.09 9.58
CA VAL A 115 6.65 7.50 10.82
C VAL A 115 7.97 6.75 10.90
N GLU A 116 9.04 7.41 10.49
CA GLU A 116 10.40 6.88 10.48
C GLU A 116 11.12 7.31 11.77
N MET A 117 11.67 6.37 12.53
CA MET A 117 12.55 6.74 13.64
C MET A 117 13.93 7.10 13.09
N GLY A 118 14.20 8.40 12.97
CA GLY A 118 15.43 8.88 12.36
C GLY A 118 16.66 8.60 13.21
N THR A 119 17.69 8.01 12.59
CA THR A 119 19.09 8.15 13.01
C THR A 119 19.69 9.50 12.59
N ARG A 120 19.01 10.26 11.71
CA ARG A 120 19.45 11.56 11.17
C ARG A 120 19.41 12.70 12.17
N TYR A 121 18.53 12.63 13.18
CA TYR A 121 18.42 13.63 14.25
C TYR A 121 18.62 12.92 15.59
N LEU A 122 19.90 12.73 15.95
CA LEU A 122 20.29 12.25 17.27
C LEU A 122 19.91 13.32 18.31
N SER A 123 18.87 13.05 19.11
CA SER A 123 18.63 13.78 20.36
C SER A 123 19.38 13.08 21.50
N PRO A 124 19.84 13.82 22.54
CA PRO A 124 20.36 13.22 23.77
C PRO A 124 19.39 12.24 24.45
N GLU A 125 18.09 12.34 24.14
CA GLU A 125 17.02 11.49 24.67
C GLU A 125 16.67 10.30 23.76
N GLY A 126 17.28 10.17 22.57
CA GLY A 126 16.98 9.12 21.57
C GLY A 126 16.84 9.66 20.14
N GLY A 127 16.49 8.79 19.18
CA GLY A 127 16.17 9.25 17.81
C GLY A 127 14.84 10.01 17.79
N VAL A 128 14.80 11.18 17.13
CA VAL A 128 13.55 11.95 16.96
C VAL A 128 12.71 11.32 15.84
N PRO A 129 11.41 11.02 16.07
CA PRO A 129 10.54 10.52 15.01
C PRO A 129 10.39 11.56 13.92
N TYR A 130 10.64 11.16 12.68
CA TYR A 130 10.44 11.94 11.47
C TYR A 130 9.17 11.44 10.79
N GLN A 131 8.18 12.33 10.64
CA GLN A 131 6.92 12.01 9.97
C GLN A 131 6.94 12.57 8.55
N ALA A 132 6.66 11.73 7.57
CA ALA A 132 6.61 12.15 6.17
C ALA A 132 5.44 11.53 5.42
N VAL A 133 4.84 12.32 4.53
CA VAL A 133 3.82 11.88 3.57
C VAL A 133 4.43 11.88 2.19
N ARG A 134 4.18 10.79 1.45
CA ARG A 134 4.55 10.61 0.04
C ARG A 134 3.33 10.14 -0.73
N GLY A 135 3.26 10.48 -2.01
CA GLY A 135 2.11 10.15 -2.83
C GLY A 135 2.49 9.62 -4.20
N TRP A 136 1.62 8.77 -4.73
CA TRP A 136 1.67 8.31 -6.10
C TRP A 136 0.29 8.45 -6.73
N VAL A 137 0.26 8.76 -8.01
CA VAL A 137 -0.95 8.64 -8.82
C VAL A 137 -0.83 7.42 -9.71
N VAL A 138 -1.84 6.57 -9.70
CA VAL A 138 -1.99 5.46 -10.64
C VAL A 138 -2.86 5.95 -11.78
N THR A 139 -2.37 5.91 -13.00
CA THR A 139 -3.12 6.28 -14.22
C THR A 139 -2.98 5.18 -15.25
N ASN A 140 -4.09 4.60 -15.71
CA ASN A 140 -4.07 3.48 -16.66
C ASN A 140 -3.19 2.30 -16.18
N GLY A 141 -3.20 2.02 -14.87
CA GLY A 141 -2.35 1.00 -14.23
C GLY A 141 -0.87 1.38 -14.09
N GLU A 142 -0.50 2.60 -14.46
CA GLU A 142 0.87 3.13 -14.33
C GLU A 142 0.99 3.97 -13.06
N ILE A 143 1.94 3.60 -12.19
CA ILE A 143 2.25 4.34 -10.97
C ILE A 143 3.25 5.46 -11.30
N HIS A 144 2.87 6.69 -10.98
CA HIS A 144 3.71 7.88 -11.12
C HIS A 144 3.95 8.50 -9.74
N ALA A 145 5.22 8.78 -9.43
CA ALA A 145 5.60 9.47 -8.22
C ALA A 145 5.12 10.93 -8.25
N LEU A 146 4.57 11.41 -7.13
CA LEU A 146 4.24 12.81 -6.93
C LEU A 146 5.41 13.54 -6.26
N SER A 147 5.61 14.79 -6.65
CA SER A 147 6.49 15.72 -5.95
C SER A 147 5.92 16.11 -4.58
N GLY A 148 6.78 16.54 -3.65
CA GLY A 148 6.35 16.99 -2.33
C GLY A 148 5.31 18.11 -2.38
N GLN A 149 5.37 18.96 -3.41
CA GLN A 149 4.33 19.97 -3.65
C GLN A 149 3.00 19.35 -4.05
N GLU A 150 2.97 18.41 -5.00
CA GLU A 150 1.74 17.72 -5.40
C GLU A 150 1.14 16.92 -4.24
N VAL A 151 1.97 16.30 -3.41
CA VAL A 151 1.53 15.61 -2.19
C VAL A 151 0.92 16.61 -1.20
N TRP A 152 1.59 17.74 -0.95
CA TRP A 152 1.06 18.79 -0.08
C TRP A 152 -0.30 19.31 -0.59
N GLU A 153 -0.41 19.58 -1.89
CA GLU A 153 -1.65 20.05 -2.50
C GLU A 153 -2.79 19.03 -2.41
N ALA A 154 -2.49 17.74 -2.50
CA ALA A 154 -3.47 16.68 -2.37
C ALA A 154 -3.90 16.44 -0.92
N SER A 155 -2.98 16.58 0.05
CA SER A 155 -3.27 16.40 1.49
C SER A 155 -3.92 17.63 2.12
N CYS A 156 -3.57 18.83 1.66
CA CYS A 156 -4.01 20.11 2.24
C CYS A 156 -5.17 20.73 1.47
N ARG A 157 -6.00 19.92 0.79
CA ARG A 157 -7.27 20.35 0.19
C ARG A 157 -8.40 19.50 0.75
N GLY A 158 -9.45 20.16 1.26
CA GLY A 158 -10.64 19.47 1.75
C GLY A 158 -11.34 18.72 0.62
N SER A 159 -11.57 17.41 0.81
CA SER A 159 -12.20 16.54 -0.18
C SER A 159 -13.62 16.98 -0.56
N GLU A 160 -14.36 17.59 0.37
CA GLU A 160 -15.74 18.06 0.12
C GLU A 160 -15.83 19.54 -0.27
N SER A 161 -14.92 20.38 0.24
CA SER A 161 -15.01 21.84 0.08
C SER A 161 -14.05 22.40 -0.97
N GLY A 162 -13.01 21.64 -1.34
CA GLY A 162 -11.89 22.11 -2.16
C GLY A 162 -11.06 23.21 -1.50
N LEU A 163 -11.37 23.57 -0.25
CA LEU A 163 -10.71 24.64 0.47
C LEU A 163 -9.34 24.16 1.00
N PRO A 164 -8.35 25.05 1.10
CA PRO A 164 -7.09 24.74 1.73
C PRO A 164 -7.32 24.31 3.19
N LEU A 165 -6.68 23.22 3.59
CA LEU A 165 -6.52 22.80 4.98
C LEU A 165 -5.14 23.23 5.46
N ASP A 166 -5.02 23.53 6.75
CA ASP A 166 -3.70 23.75 7.34
C ASP A 166 -2.90 22.45 7.32
N PRO A 167 -1.60 22.50 6.95
CA PRO A 167 -0.75 21.32 7.01
C PRO A 167 -0.61 20.84 8.46
N GLU A 168 -0.56 19.53 8.63
CA GLU A 168 -0.39 18.92 9.94
C GLU A 168 0.98 19.29 10.54
N ALA A 169 0.97 19.71 11.80
CA ALA A 169 2.17 20.17 12.49
C ALA A 169 3.18 19.03 12.64
N GLY A 170 4.41 19.24 12.12
CA GLY A 170 5.49 18.26 12.21
C GLY A 170 5.47 17.18 11.12
N ILE A 171 4.56 17.26 10.15
CA ILE A 171 4.52 16.38 8.97
C ILE A 171 5.29 17.02 7.82
N HIS A 172 6.13 16.21 7.17
CA HIS A 172 6.89 16.61 6.00
C HIS A 172 6.30 16.00 4.72
N TYR A 173 5.76 16.83 3.83
CA TYR A 173 5.34 16.41 2.49
C TYR A 173 6.57 16.40 1.58
N VAL A 174 6.94 15.21 1.08
CA VAL A 174 8.21 15.02 0.36
C VAL A 174 8.01 14.25 -0.94
N ASP A 175 8.98 14.37 -1.84
CA ASP A 175 8.98 13.65 -3.11
C ASP A 175 8.86 12.13 -2.88
N ALA A 176 8.00 11.49 -3.65
CA ALA A 176 7.88 10.05 -3.70
C ALA A 176 8.98 9.44 -4.60
N ASP A 177 9.31 8.17 -4.35
CA ASP A 177 10.28 7.46 -5.19
C ASP A 177 9.58 6.92 -6.45
N ASP A 178 10.27 6.97 -7.58
CA ASP A 178 9.83 6.26 -8.78
C ASP A 178 9.81 4.74 -8.55
N ILE A 179 8.73 4.10 -8.99
CA ILE A 179 8.61 2.64 -8.98
C ILE A 179 8.88 2.12 -10.40
N PRO A 180 10.06 1.52 -10.67
CA PRO A 180 10.45 1.13 -12.01
C PRO A 180 9.63 -0.07 -12.53
N ARG A 181 9.44 -0.12 -13.85
CA ARG A 181 8.83 -1.27 -14.53
C ARG A 181 9.87 -2.34 -14.93
N PRO A 182 9.44 -3.60 -15.09
CA PRO A 182 8.10 -4.12 -14.76
C PRO A 182 7.87 -4.15 -13.25
N TYR A 183 6.63 -3.97 -12.82
CA TYR A 183 6.30 -4.10 -11.40
C TYR A 183 6.61 -5.52 -10.92
N PRO A 184 7.22 -5.70 -9.74
CA PRO A 184 7.65 -7.02 -9.27
C PRO A 184 6.51 -7.98 -8.89
N TRP A 185 5.25 -7.67 -9.22
CA TRP A 185 4.05 -8.41 -8.81
C TRP A 185 3.10 -8.73 -9.97
#